data_AF-X1P306-F1
#
_entry.id   AF-X1P306-F1
#
_cell.length_a   1.000
_cell.length_b   1.000
_cell.length_c   1.000
_cell.angle_alpha   90.00
_cell.angle_beta   90.00
_cell.angle_gamma   90.00
#
_symmetry.space_group_name_H-M   'P 1'
#
loop_
_entity.id
_entity.type
_entity.pdbx_description
1 polymer ?
#
loop_
_entity_poly.entity_id
_entity_poly.type
_entity_poly.pdbx_seq_one_letter_code
_entity_poly.pdbx_strand_id
1 'polypeptide(L)'
;MPHHFTRDDMHLLGSIGDQLGIAIERAKLYEQLRRGRERYRHLAQQVLLVQEEERRRIARELHDETSQALTGLALNLEALVEQAEIAGIQDTEFKARLKRTHSLAVQISTEVGRLIADLRPSLLDTLGLVPAIRQHAETHLTPLGINVSFEFEGIGRALPEEVEVGLFRWAQGAIGNIMQHSQAGNATVSLKREG
;
A
#
# COMPACT_ATOMS: atom_id res chain seq x y z
N MET A 1 -21.82 63.21 42.91
CA MET A 1 -20.78 62.50 43.69
C MET A 1 -20.04 61.59 42.73
N PRO A 2 -18.73 61.70 42.51
CA PRO A 2 -18.02 60.76 41.66
C PRO A 2 -17.88 59.43 42.43
N HIS A 3 -18.30 58.32 41.85
CA HIS A 3 -18.06 57.00 42.44
C HIS A 3 -16.55 56.73 42.41
N HIS A 4 -15.92 56.58 43.57
CA HIS A 4 -14.50 56.25 43.69
C HIS A 4 -14.39 54.73 43.79
N PHE A 5 -13.57 54.13 42.93
CA PHE A 5 -13.28 52.70 43.03
C PHE A 5 -12.62 52.39 44.37
N THR A 6 -13.15 51.39 45.07
CA THR A 6 -12.54 50.89 46.30
C THR A 6 -11.34 50.01 45.99
N ARG A 7 -10.51 49.75 47.00
CA ARG A 7 -9.35 48.87 46.87
C ARG A 7 -9.76 47.45 46.46
N ASP A 8 -10.92 46.99 46.93
CA ASP A 8 -11.49 45.68 46.59
C ASP A 8 -11.95 45.64 45.12
N ASP A 9 -12.53 46.72 44.59
CA ASP A 9 -12.87 46.83 43.16
C ASP A 9 -11.62 46.73 42.28
N MET A 10 -10.51 47.34 42.71
CA MET A 10 -9.22 47.27 41.99
C MET A 10 -8.57 45.89 42.06
N HIS A 11 -8.67 45.19 43.21
CA HIS A 11 -8.20 43.81 43.33
C HIS A 11 -9.02 42.83 42.49
N LEU A 12 -10.35 43.01 42.42
CA LEU A 12 -11.23 42.21 41.57
C LEU A 12 -10.92 42.42 40.08
N LEU A 13 -10.76 43.67 39.65
CA LEU A 13 -10.37 44.01 38.28
C LEU A 13 -9.02 43.41 37.89
N GLY A 14 -8.03 43.46 38.78
CA GLY A 14 -6.73 42.80 38.55
C GLY A 14 -6.87 41.28 38.39
N SER A 15 -7.61 40.64 39.28
CA SER A 15 -7.83 39.18 39.24
C SER A 15 -8.56 38.72 37.97
N ILE A 16 -9.56 39.49 37.52
CA ILE A 16 -10.28 39.25 36.26
C ILE A 16 -9.35 39.50 35.06
N GLY A 17 -8.55 40.57 35.10
CA GLY A 17 -7.55 40.87 34.08
C GLY A 17 -6.53 39.74 33.90
N ASP A 18 -6.02 39.19 35.00
CA ASP A 18 -5.08 38.06 34.98
C ASP A 18 -5.75 36.79 34.42
N GLN A 19 -6.97 36.46 34.86
CA GLN A 19 -7.72 35.31 34.34
C GLN A 19 -8.03 35.45 32.85
N LEU A 20 -8.44 36.63 32.39
CA LEU A 20 -8.68 36.92 30.97
C LEU A 20 -7.40 36.84 30.16
N GLY A 21 -6.28 37.37 30.68
CA GLY A 21 -4.96 37.28 30.05
C GLY A 21 -4.56 35.82 29.81
N ILE A 22 -4.67 34.99 30.84
CA ILE A 22 -4.39 33.54 30.75
C ILE A 22 -5.34 32.86 29.74
N ALA A 23 -6.62 33.20 29.75
CA ALA A 23 -7.61 32.60 28.85
C ALA A 23 -7.33 32.96 27.37
N ILE A 24 -6.98 34.22 27.09
CA ILE A 24 -6.63 34.70 25.75
C ILE A 24 -5.34 34.01 25.27
N GLU A 25 -4.32 33.93 26.11
CA GLU A 25 -3.06 33.28 25.77
C GLU A 25 -3.25 31.77 25.50
N ARG A 26 -4.04 31.09 26.33
CA ARG A 26 -4.42 29.69 26.09
C ARG A 26 -5.17 29.51 24.78
N ALA A 27 -6.16 30.36 24.48
CA ALA A 27 -6.91 30.29 23.22
C ALA A 27 -5.98 30.45 22.01
N LYS A 28 -5.02 31.38 22.08
CA LYS A 28 -4.01 31.60 21.04
C LYS A 28 -3.10 30.39 20.85
N LEU A 29 -2.62 29.77 21.93
CA LEU A 29 -1.80 28.55 21.89
C LEU A 29 -2.57 27.37 21.30
N TYR A 30 -3.84 27.19 21.68
CA TYR A 30 -4.71 26.15 21.11
C TYR A 30 -4.91 26.34 19.60
N GLU A 31 -5.12 27.58 19.15
CA GLU A 31 -5.28 27.86 17.73
C GLU A 31 -3.98 27.62 16.95
N GLN A 32 -2.83 28.02 17.49
CA GLN A 32 -1.52 27.72 16.89
C GLN A 32 -1.28 26.21 16.78
N LEU A 33 -1.59 25.44 17.82
CA LEU A 33 -1.49 23.98 17.81
C LEU A 33 -2.43 23.36 16.77
N ARG A 34 -3.68 23.85 16.68
CA ARG A 34 -4.65 23.36 15.69
C ARG A 34 -4.17 23.59 14.27
N ARG A 35 -3.74 24.81 13.95
CA ARG A 35 -3.18 25.15 12.63
C ARG A 35 -1.92 24.35 12.32
N GLY A 36 -1.06 24.11 13.33
CA GLY A 36 0.12 23.25 13.19
C GLY A 36 -0.24 21.81 12.84
N ARG A 37 -1.22 21.23 13.53
CA ARG A 37 -1.75 19.88 13.25
C ARG A 37 -2.37 19.79 11.86
N GLU A 38 -3.16 20.78 11.45
CA GLU A 38 -3.76 20.84 10.11
C GLU A 38 -2.69 20.86 9.01
N ARG A 39 -1.67 21.72 9.15
CA ARG A 39 -0.53 21.76 8.21
C ARG A 39 0.23 20.44 8.16
N TYR A 40 0.51 19.83 9.32
CA TYR A 40 1.20 18.54 9.38
C TYR A 40 0.39 17.44 8.68
N ARG A 41 -0.92 17.36 8.92
CA ARG A 41 -1.80 16.38 8.26
C ARG A 41 -1.81 16.58 6.74
N HIS A 42 -1.87 17.82 6.28
CA HIS A 42 -1.85 18.13 4.86
C HIS A 42 -0.51 17.73 4.20
N LEU A 43 0.62 18.06 4.84
CA LEU A 43 1.94 17.67 4.35
C LEU A 43 2.12 16.15 4.34
N ALA A 44 1.66 15.45 5.38
CA ALA A 44 1.70 14.00 5.45
C ALA A 44 0.87 13.36 4.31
N GLN A 45 -0.31 13.91 4.01
CA GLN A 45 -1.12 13.48 2.87
C GLN A 45 -0.40 13.70 1.53
N GLN A 46 0.22 14.86 1.33
CA GLN A 46 0.99 15.14 0.11
C GLN A 46 2.18 14.18 -0.06
N VAL A 47 2.92 13.90 1.02
CA VAL A 47 4.04 12.95 0.99
C VAL A 47 3.55 11.55 0.61
N LEU A 48 2.43 11.11 1.15
CA LEU A 48 1.83 9.82 0.78
C LEU A 48 1.46 9.79 -0.71
N LEU A 49 0.83 10.84 -1.23
CA LEU A 49 0.47 10.93 -2.65
C LEU A 49 1.70 10.87 -3.56
N VAL A 50 2.76 11.61 -3.23
CA VAL A 50 4.03 11.58 -3.99
C VAL A 50 4.67 10.20 -3.93
N GLN A 51 4.64 9.53 -2.77
CA GLN A 51 5.13 8.15 -2.66
C GLN A 51 4.29 7.16 -3.48
N GLU A 52 2.98 7.35 -3.59
CA GLU A 52 2.13 6.54 -4.47
C GLU A 52 2.50 6.73 -5.94
N GLU A 53 2.64 7.98 -6.37
CA GLU A 53 2.99 8.30 -7.75
C GLU A 53 4.36 7.72 -8.14
N GLU A 54 5.33 7.82 -7.24
CA GLU A 54 6.67 7.27 -7.45
C GLU A 54 6.66 5.74 -7.52
N ARG A 55 5.90 5.08 -6.64
CA ARG A 55 5.70 3.62 -6.73
C ARG A 55 5.03 3.20 -8.05
N ARG A 56 4.04 3.97 -8.52
CA ARG A 56 3.40 3.75 -9.84
C ARG A 56 4.37 3.95 -10.99
N ARG A 57 5.30 4.90 -10.88
CA ARG A 57 6.35 5.14 -11.89
C ARG A 57 7.32 3.96 -11.95
N ILE A 58 7.87 3.54 -10.80
CA ILE A 58 8.82 2.43 -10.72
C ILE A 58 8.19 1.12 -11.21
N ALA A 59 6.95 0.83 -10.81
CA ALA A 59 6.25 -0.38 -11.26
C ALA A 59 6.08 -0.44 -12.78
N ARG A 60 5.78 0.70 -13.43
CA ARG A 60 5.67 0.78 -14.89
C ARG A 60 7.01 0.59 -15.58
N GLU A 61 8.06 1.27 -15.11
CA GLU A 61 9.42 1.13 -15.68
C GLU A 61 9.93 -0.32 -15.60
N LEU A 62 9.73 -0.98 -14.45
CA LEU A 62 10.07 -2.40 -14.29
C LEU A 62 9.24 -3.31 -15.21
N HIS A 63 7.96 -3.00 -15.43
CA HIS A 63 7.12 -3.78 -16.33
C HIS A 63 7.53 -3.62 -17.79
N ASP A 64 7.70 -2.37 -18.24
CA ASP A 64 7.97 -2.05 -19.64
C ASP A 64 9.38 -2.48 -20.07
N GLU A 65 10.41 -2.22 -19.27
CA GLU A 65 11.78 -2.55 -19.69
C GLU A 65 12.22 -3.94 -19.22
N THR A 66 12.01 -4.25 -17.93
CA THR A 66 12.63 -5.45 -17.32
C THR A 66 11.82 -6.71 -17.62
N SER A 67 10.50 -6.66 -17.49
CA SER A 67 9.65 -7.85 -17.71
C SER A 67 9.60 -8.25 -19.19
N GLN A 68 9.57 -7.26 -20.10
CA GLN A 68 9.63 -7.52 -21.54
C GLN A 68 10.98 -8.14 -21.94
N ALA A 69 12.10 -7.62 -21.44
CA ALA A 69 13.43 -8.18 -21.72
C ALA A 69 13.58 -9.62 -21.22
N LEU A 70 13.07 -9.92 -20.00
CA LEU A 70 13.11 -11.27 -19.44
C LEU A 70 12.22 -12.25 -20.20
N THR A 71 11.03 -11.80 -20.63
CA THR A 71 10.14 -12.61 -21.47
C THR A 71 10.81 -12.93 -22.81
N GLY A 72 11.42 -11.93 -23.45
CA GLY A 72 12.17 -12.13 -24.69
C GLY A 72 13.38 -13.06 -24.51
N LEU A 73 14.08 -12.98 -23.38
CA LEU A 73 15.17 -13.89 -23.05
C LEU A 73 14.67 -15.33 -22.87
N ALA A 74 13.58 -15.53 -22.14
CA ALA A 74 12.99 -16.86 -21.92
C ALA A 74 12.57 -17.49 -23.26
N LEU A 75 11.87 -16.76 -24.12
CA LEU A 75 11.45 -17.23 -25.45
C LEU A 75 12.65 -17.58 -26.35
N ASN A 76 13.72 -16.77 -26.35
CA ASN A 76 14.92 -17.09 -27.10
C ASN A 76 15.62 -18.35 -26.58
N LEU A 77 15.68 -18.53 -25.25
CA LEU A 77 16.27 -19.72 -24.66
C LEU A 77 15.42 -20.98 -24.95
N GLU A 78 14.10 -20.86 -24.92
CA GLU A 78 13.18 -21.94 -25.30
C GLU A 78 13.36 -22.33 -26.77
N ALA A 79 13.45 -21.36 -27.68
CA ALA A 79 13.72 -21.61 -29.10
C ALA A 79 15.08 -22.30 -29.33
N LEU A 80 16.11 -21.93 -28.56
CA LEU A 80 17.42 -22.60 -28.62
C LEU A 80 17.36 -24.04 -28.11
N VAL A 81 16.54 -24.32 -27.09
CA VAL A 81 16.31 -25.70 -26.61
C VAL A 81 15.65 -26.52 -27.71
N GLU A 82 14.61 -26.00 -28.34
CA GLU A 82 13.88 -26.67 -29.42
C GLU A 82 14.78 -26.91 -30.65
N GLN A 83 15.56 -25.90 -31.08
CA GLN A 83 16.51 -26.05 -32.17
C GLN A 83 17.60 -27.10 -31.89
N ALA A 84 18.12 -27.15 -30.66
CA ALA A 84 19.10 -28.16 -30.27
C ALA A 84 18.52 -29.59 -30.28
N GLU A 85 17.23 -29.72 -29.98
CA GLU A 85 16.51 -31.00 -30.08
C GLU A 85 16.29 -31.40 -31.55
N ILE A 86 15.85 -30.49 -32.40
CA ILE A 86 15.65 -30.73 -33.85
C ILE A 86 16.98 -31.06 -34.55
N ALA A 87 18.06 -30.35 -34.23
CA ALA A 87 19.38 -30.56 -34.81
C ALA A 87 20.06 -31.87 -34.34
N GLY A 88 19.44 -32.62 -33.44
CA GLY A 88 19.97 -33.90 -32.95
C GLY A 88 21.26 -33.77 -32.14
N ILE A 89 21.51 -32.61 -31.52
CA ILE A 89 22.70 -32.38 -30.68
C ILE A 89 22.67 -33.39 -29.52
N GLN A 90 23.67 -34.27 -29.41
CA GLN A 90 23.73 -35.30 -28.36
C GLN A 90 24.48 -34.84 -27.09
N ASP A 91 25.03 -33.62 -27.10
CA ASP A 91 25.74 -33.06 -25.95
C ASP A 91 24.77 -32.82 -24.79
N THR A 92 24.85 -33.72 -23.81
CA THR A 92 23.97 -33.76 -22.65
C THR A 92 24.29 -32.63 -21.67
N GLU A 93 25.55 -32.21 -21.57
CA GLU A 93 25.97 -31.10 -20.70
C GLU A 93 25.45 -29.77 -21.26
N PHE A 94 25.58 -29.57 -22.57
CA PHE A 94 25.06 -28.38 -23.26
C PHE A 94 23.54 -28.24 -23.05
N LYS A 95 22.77 -29.30 -23.29
CA LYS A 95 21.31 -29.30 -23.07
C LYS A 95 20.93 -29.02 -21.61
N ALA A 96 21.66 -29.61 -20.65
CA ALA A 96 21.40 -29.40 -19.24
C ALA A 96 21.70 -27.95 -18.80
N ARG A 97 22.80 -27.35 -19.28
CA ARG A 97 23.11 -25.94 -19.03
C ARG A 97 22.04 -25.03 -19.62
N LEU A 98 21.61 -25.29 -20.86
CA LEU A 98 20.60 -24.47 -21.54
C LEU A 98 19.24 -24.50 -20.82
N LYS A 99 18.77 -25.70 -20.42
CA LYS A 99 17.54 -25.85 -19.62
C LYS A 99 17.63 -25.15 -18.26
N ARG A 100 18.79 -25.21 -17.59
CA ARG A 100 19.01 -24.46 -16.34
C ARG A 100 18.94 -22.95 -16.54
N THR A 101 19.60 -22.42 -17.58
CA THR A 101 19.56 -20.99 -17.89
C THR A 101 18.14 -20.52 -18.20
N HIS A 102 17.37 -21.29 -18.97
CA HIS A 102 15.96 -21.02 -19.22
C HIS A 102 15.16 -20.98 -17.90
N SER A 103 15.33 -21.97 -17.03
CA SER A 103 14.65 -22.01 -15.73
C SER A 103 15.01 -20.83 -14.83
N LEU A 104 16.28 -20.38 -14.83
CA LEU A 104 16.69 -19.17 -14.12
C LEU A 104 16.00 -17.92 -14.67
N ALA A 105 15.92 -17.77 -16.00
CA ALA A 105 15.26 -16.63 -16.62
C ALA A 105 13.76 -16.56 -16.24
N VAL A 106 13.08 -17.71 -16.28
CA VAL A 106 11.66 -17.82 -15.85
C VAL A 106 11.49 -17.49 -14.37
N GLN A 107 12.39 -17.98 -13.52
CA GLN A 107 12.36 -17.70 -12.08
C GLN A 107 12.54 -16.19 -11.80
N ILE A 108 13.52 -15.55 -12.44
CA ILE A 108 13.77 -14.11 -12.30
C ILE A 108 12.57 -13.30 -12.81
N SER A 109 11.97 -13.70 -13.94
CA SER A 109 10.76 -13.05 -14.47
C SER A 109 9.59 -13.12 -13.48
N THR A 110 9.41 -14.27 -12.84
CA THR A 110 8.37 -14.46 -11.81
C THR A 110 8.63 -13.59 -10.58
N GLU A 111 9.88 -13.48 -10.14
CA GLU A 111 10.27 -12.66 -8.99
C GLU A 111 10.10 -11.16 -9.27
N VAL A 112 10.49 -10.70 -10.46
CA VAL A 112 10.26 -9.32 -10.91
C VAL A 112 8.76 -9.02 -11.01
N GLY A 113 7.96 -9.95 -11.53
CA GLY A 113 6.50 -9.83 -11.54
C GLY A 113 5.92 -9.65 -10.14
N ARG A 114 6.46 -10.37 -9.15
CA ARG A 114 6.07 -10.20 -7.73
C ARG A 114 6.45 -8.82 -7.20
N LEU A 115 7.67 -8.34 -7.46
CA LEU A 115 8.12 -7.02 -7.04
C LEU A 115 7.27 -5.89 -7.64
N ILE A 116 6.87 -6.03 -8.91
CA ILE A 116 5.97 -5.07 -9.57
C ILE A 116 4.61 -5.06 -8.88
N ALA A 117 4.05 -6.24 -8.55
CA ALA A 117 2.79 -6.37 -7.84
C ALA A 117 2.83 -5.81 -6.41
N ASP A 118 3.99 -5.87 -5.75
CA ASP A 118 4.23 -5.26 -4.43
C ASP A 118 4.36 -3.73 -4.51
N LEU A 119 4.88 -3.19 -5.62
CA LEU A 119 5.05 -1.75 -5.84
C LEU A 119 3.74 -1.06 -6.26
N ARG A 120 3.00 -1.66 -7.18
CA ARG A 120 1.69 -1.19 -7.62
C ARG A 120 0.73 -2.38 -7.61
N PRO A 121 -0.47 -2.25 -7.05
CA PRO A 121 -1.48 -3.28 -7.21
C PRO A 121 -2.00 -3.28 -8.65
N SER A 122 -1.22 -3.77 -9.60
CA SER A 122 -1.68 -4.00 -10.98
C SER A 122 -2.94 -4.86 -11.01
N LEU A 123 -3.09 -5.70 -9.99
CA LEU A 123 -4.27 -6.47 -9.68
C LEU A 123 -5.52 -5.61 -9.41
N LEU A 124 -5.37 -4.48 -8.70
CA LEU A 124 -6.44 -3.52 -8.49
C LEU A 124 -6.83 -2.84 -9.80
N ASP A 125 -5.84 -2.42 -10.59
CA ASP A 125 -6.08 -1.76 -11.88
C ASP A 125 -6.74 -2.70 -12.90
N THR A 126 -6.47 -4.01 -12.84
CA THR A 126 -6.96 -5.00 -13.80
C THR A 126 -8.28 -5.64 -13.37
N LEU A 127 -8.45 -5.92 -12.07
CA LEU A 127 -9.58 -6.69 -11.54
C LEU A 127 -10.56 -5.87 -10.69
N GLY A 128 -10.17 -4.68 -10.24
CA GLY A 128 -10.91 -3.91 -9.24
C GLY A 128 -10.67 -4.40 -7.80
N LEU A 129 -11.14 -3.62 -6.83
CA LEU A 129 -10.79 -3.78 -5.41
C LEU A 129 -11.09 -5.16 -4.82
N VAL A 130 -12.32 -5.63 -5.01
CA VAL A 130 -12.79 -6.88 -4.38
C VAL A 130 -12.03 -8.11 -4.92
N PRO A 131 -11.93 -8.31 -6.25
CA PRO A 131 -11.13 -9.42 -6.78
C PRO A 131 -9.64 -9.31 -6.43
N ALA A 132 -9.08 -8.10 -6.41
CA ALA A 132 -7.69 -7.91 -6.04
C ALA A 132 -7.41 -8.36 -4.59
N ILE A 133 -8.24 -7.95 -3.64
CA ILE A 133 -8.11 -8.37 -2.23
C ILE A 133 -8.22 -9.89 -2.10
N ARG A 134 -9.17 -10.50 -2.81
CA ARG A 134 -9.38 -11.96 -2.80
C ARG A 134 -8.13 -12.70 -3.22
N GLN A 135 -7.64 -12.39 -4.43
CA GLN A 135 -6.49 -13.08 -4.97
C GLN A 135 -5.22 -12.81 -4.15
N HIS A 136 -5.02 -11.61 -3.61
CA HIS A 136 -3.89 -11.33 -2.72
C HIS A 136 -3.95 -12.19 -1.45
N ALA A 137 -5.10 -12.27 -0.79
CA ALA A 137 -5.27 -13.11 0.40
C ALA A 137 -5.06 -14.60 0.09
N GLU A 138 -5.65 -15.10 -1.00
CA GLU A 138 -5.51 -16.51 -1.42
C GLU A 138 -4.07 -16.86 -1.77
N THR A 139 -3.35 -15.97 -2.48
CA THR A 139 -1.95 -16.19 -2.88
C THR A 139 -1.01 -16.30 -1.69
N HIS A 140 -1.27 -15.57 -0.61
CA HIS A 140 -0.35 -15.47 0.51
C HIS A 140 -0.72 -16.35 1.72
N LEU A 141 -2.01 -16.56 1.97
CA LEU A 141 -2.47 -17.28 3.17
C LEU A 141 -2.71 -18.77 2.88
N THR A 142 -3.21 -19.13 1.70
CA THR A 142 -3.48 -20.53 1.34
C THR A 142 -2.22 -21.42 1.38
N PRO A 143 -1.05 -20.99 0.87
CA PRO A 143 0.18 -21.79 0.97
C PRO A 143 0.66 -22.02 2.40
N LEU A 144 0.22 -21.19 3.35
CA LEU A 144 0.51 -21.33 4.78
C LEU A 144 -0.49 -22.25 5.50
N GLY A 145 -1.44 -22.86 4.77
CA GLY A 145 -2.50 -23.71 5.34
C GLY A 145 -3.62 -22.94 6.01
N ILE A 146 -3.72 -21.63 5.79
CA ILE A 146 -4.76 -20.77 6.36
C ILE A 146 -5.96 -20.76 5.42
N ASN A 147 -7.13 -21.14 5.93
CA ASN A 147 -8.36 -21.11 5.16
C ASN A 147 -8.96 -19.69 5.12
N VAL A 148 -9.17 -19.15 3.93
CA VAL A 148 -9.63 -17.75 3.76
C VAL A 148 -11.09 -17.69 3.35
N SER A 149 -11.87 -16.84 4.01
CA SER A 149 -13.27 -16.55 3.66
C SER A 149 -13.50 -15.06 3.45
N PHE A 150 -14.55 -14.72 2.69
CA PHE A 150 -14.77 -13.36 2.19
C PHE A 150 -16.22 -12.93 2.33
N GLU A 151 -16.43 -11.72 2.85
CA GLU A 151 -17.76 -11.10 3.02
C GLU A 151 -17.75 -9.67 2.46
N PHE A 152 -18.37 -9.46 1.29
CA PHE A 152 -18.36 -8.16 0.62
C PHE A 152 -19.78 -7.64 0.42
N GLU A 153 -20.12 -6.51 1.05
CA GLU A 153 -21.46 -5.89 0.99
C GLU A 153 -21.38 -4.44 0.50
N GLY A 154 -22.19 -4.08 -0.49
CA GLY A 154 -22.35 -2.69 -0.94
C GLY A 154 -21.21 -2.10 -1.78
N ILE A 155 -20.28 -2.93 -2.27
CA ILE A 155 -19.08 -2.49 -3.02
C ILE A 155 -19.34 -2.35 -4.54
N GLY A 156 -20.58 -2.50 -5.02
CA GLY A 156 -20.91 -2.47 -6.46
C GLY A 156 -20.82 -1.10 -7.14
N ARG A 157 -20.59 -0.01 -6.40
CA ARG A 157 -20.38 1.34 -6.94
C ARG A 157 -18.88 1.66 -6.91
N ALA A 158 -18.35 2.12 -8.04
CA ALA A 158 -16.97 2.58 -8.16
C ALA A 158 -16.61 3.58 -7.04
N LEU A 159 -15.51 3.32 -6.35
CA LEU A 159 -14.92 4.24 -5.38
C LEU A 159 -13.93 5.15 -6.11
N PRO A 160 -13.59 6.32 -5.55
CA PRO A 160 -12.45 7.08 -6.06
C PRO A 160 -11.18 6.22 -6.05
N GLU A 161 -10.37 6.28 -7.09
CA GLU A 161 -9.15 5.45 -7.27
C GLU A 161 -8.24 5.50 -6.03
N GLU A 162 -8.08 6.68 -5.44
CA GLU A 162 -7.29 6.91 -4.21
C GLU A 162 -7.80 6.10 -3.01
N VAL A 163 -9.13 5.94 -2.91
CA VAL A 163 -9.77 5.16 -1.84
C VAL A 163 -9.57 3.67 -2.08
N GLU A 164 -9.68 3.22 -3.34
CA GLU A 164 -9.43 1.82 -3.69
C GLU A 164 -7.99 1.40 -3.41
N VAL A 165 -7.03 2.24 -3.80
CA VAL A 165 -5.60 2.01 -3.52
C VAL A 165 -5.35 1.98 -2.01
N GLY A 166 -5.95 2.91 -1.26
CA GLY A 166 -5.84 2.95 0.19
C GLY A 166 -6.38 1.67 0.85
N LEU A 167 -7.59 1.25 0.49
CA LEU A 167 -8.21 0.03 1.02
C LEU A 167 -7.42 -1.22 0.67
N PHE A 168 -6.91 -1.31 -0.55
CA PHE A 168 -6.10 -2.44 -0.96
C PHE A 168 -4.81 -2.52 -0.13
N ARG A 169 -4.12 -1.39 0.11
CA ARG A 169 -2.93 -1.35 0.95
C ARG A 169 -3.18 -1.74 2.39
N TRP A 170 -4.33 -1.33 2.93
CA TRP A 170 -4.76 -1.79 4.25
C TRP A 170 -4.94 -3.30 4.29
N ALA A 171 -5.58 -3.88 3.26
CA ALA A 171 -5.71 -5.32 3.15
C ALA A 171 -4.33 -6.01 3.06
N GLN A 172 -3.39 -5.49 2.25
CA GLN A 172 -2.02 -6.02 2.17
C GLN A 172 -1.32 -6.01 3.53
N GLY A 173 -1.38 -4.89 4.26
CA GLY A 173 -0.78 -4.78 5.59
C GLY A 173 -1.40 -5.75 6.60
N ALA A 174 -2.73 -5.89 6.57
CA ALA A 174 -3.44 -6.84 7.42
C ALA A 174 -3.07 -8.30 7.11
N ILE A 175 -3.02 -8.66 5.82
CA ILE A 175 -2.62 -10.00 5.36
C ILE A 175 -1.16 -10.28 5.74
N GLY A 176 -0.26 -9.33 5.55
CA GLY A 176 1.14 -9.45 5.97
C GLY A 176 1.28 -9.70 7.48
N ASN A 177 0.50 -8.98 8.30
CA ASN A 177 0.46 -9.23 9.75
C ASN A 177 -0.05 -10.64 10.07
N ILE A 178 -1.06 -11.14 9.36
CA ILE A 178 -1.56 -12.51 9.54
C ILE A 178 -0.44 -13.53 9.24
N MET A 179 0.25 -13.35 8.12
CA MET A 179 1.35 -14.23 7.71
C MET A 179 2.47 -14.29 8.75
N GLN A 180 2.85 -13.15 9.33
CA GLN A 180 4.00 -13.05 10.22
C GLN A 180 3.67 -13.38 11.68
N HIS A 181 2.43 -13.15 12.12
CA HIS A 181 2.13 -13.08 13.56
C HIS A 181 0.91 -13.90 14.03
N SER A 182 0.01 -14.35 13.15
CA SER A 182 -1.28 -14.86 13.62
C SER A 182 -1.29 -16.28 14.18
N GLN A 183 -0.46 -17.20 13.65
CA GLN A 183 -0.60 -18.66 13.86
C GLN A 183 -2.03 -19.19 13.64
N ALA A 184 -2.86 -18.47 12.86
CA ALA A 184 -4.27 -18.78 12.71
C ALA A 184 -4.50 -19.85 11.63
N GLY A 185 -5.48 -20.74 11.85
CA GLY A 185 -5.92 -21.69 10.82
C GLY A 185 -6.97 -21.14 9.85
N ASN A 186 -7.61 -20.02 10.20
CA ASN A 186 -8.66 -19.39 9.40
C ASN A 186 -8.50 -17.86 9.39
N ALA A 187 -8.82 -17.22 8.27
CA ALA A 187 -8.89 -15.77 8.11
C ALA A 187 -10.19 -15.37 7.40
N THR A 188 -10.84 -14.29 7.86
CA THR A 188 -12.04 -13.74 7.24
C THR A 188 -11.78 -12.30 6.84
N VAL A 189 -12.04 -11.96 5.57
CA VAL A 189 -11.90 -10.60 5.04
C VAL A 189 -13.28 -10.05 4.72
N SER A 190 -13.69 -9.02 5.46
CA SER A 190 -14.98 -8.36 5.27
C SER A 190 -14.82 -6.91 4.80
N LEU A 191 -15.55 -6.50 3.76
CA LEU A 191 -15.65 -5.09 3.35
C LEU A 191 -17.13 -4.72 3.23
N LYS A 192 -17.53 -3.66 3.94
CA LYS A 192 -18.90 -3.16 3.95
C LYS A 192 -18.92 -1.68 3.66
N ARG A 193 -19.84 -1.24 2.81
CA ARG A 193 -20.12 0.19 2.58
C ARG A 193 -21.24 0.63 3.51
N GLU A 194 -20.92 1.48 4.48
CA GLU A 194 -21.94 2.17 5.28
C GLU A 194 -22.52 3.34 4.45
N GLY A 195 -23.85 3.47 4.49
CA GLY A 195 -24.64 4.40 3.68
C GLY A 195 -24.57 5.84 4.16
#